data_AF-A0A924ATX7-F1
#
_entry.id   AF-A0A924ATX7-F1
#
_cell.length_a   1.000
_cell.length_b   1.000
_cell.length_c   1.000
_cell.angle_alpha   90.00
_cell.angle_beta   90.00
_cell.angle_gamma   90.00
#
_symmetry.space_group_name_H-M   'P 1'
#
loop_
_entity.id
_entity.type
_entity.pdbx_description
1 polymer ?
#
loop_
_entity_poly.entity_id
_entity_poly.type
_entity_poly.pdbx_seq_one_letter_code
_entity_poly.pdbx_strand_id
1 'polypeptide(L)'
;MPYSDRPTAFNVYYKYISVKGDSCAIYVLLFKYNTVTKTKDTIGRGNFLSNTSVAVYTPLTIPITYKSAAIPDSITMVFTSSAAGAKFKGYVGSSLTR
;
A
#
# COMPACT_ATOMS: atom_id res chain seq x y z
N MET A 1 0.81 8.54 10.18
CA MET A 1 1.57 8.63 11.45
C MET A 1 2.88 9.35 11.21
N PRO A 2 3.51 10.01 12.21
CA PRO A 2 4.86 10.56 12.07
C PRO A 2 5.87 9.49 11.68
N TYR A 3 6.81 9.81 10.79
CA TYR A 3 7.83 8.89 10.31
C TYR A 3 8.93 9.67 9.57
N SER A 4 10.20 9.48 9.96
CA SER A 4 11.32 10.31 9.50
C SER A 4 12.43 9.53 8.78
N ASP A 5 12.24 8.25 8.51
CA ASP A 5 13.19 7.44 7.75
C ASP A 5 12.87 7.43 6.25
N ARG A 6 13.82 6.93 5.46
CA ARG A 6 13.70 6.71 4.00
C ARG A 6 13.82 5.21 3.67
N PRO A 7 12.80 4.38 3.95
CA PRO A 7 12.84 2.96 3.68
C PRO A 7 12.93 2.70 2.17
N THR A 8 13.65 1.66 1.79
CA THR A 8 13.78 1.20 0.40
C THR A 8 12.69 0.22 0.01
N ALA A 9 12.10 -0.49 0.98
CA ALA A 9 11.03 -1.44 0.77
C ALA A 9 10.16 -1.60 2.03
N PHE A 10 8.99 -2.19 1.85
CA PHE A 10 8.11 -2.68 2.90
C PHE A 10 7.97 -4.20 2.76
N ASN A 11 8.30 -4.94 3.82
CA ASN A 11 8.21 -6.39 3.85
C ASN A 11 6.99 -6.82 4.66
N VAL A 12 6.22 -7.76 4.12
CA VAL A 12 5.01 -8.28 4.75
C VAL A 12 4.78 -9.73 4.32
N TYR A 13 4.20 -10.56 5.18
CA TYR A 13 3.65 -11.84 4.77
C TYR A 13 2.18 -11.65 4.45
N TYR A 14 1.67 -12.30 3.40
CA TYR A 14 0.26 -12.18 3.08
C TYR A 14 -0.35 -13.49 2.59
N LYS A 15 -1.67 -13.57 2.75
CA LYS A 15 -2.56 -14.50 2.06
C LYS A 15 -3.68 -13.71 1.41
N TYR A 16 -4.15 -14.19 0.27
CA TYR A 16 -5.26 -13.56 -0.41
C TYR A 16 -6.22 -14.60 -0.99
N ILE A 17 -7.51 -14.38 -0.82
CA ILE A 17 -8.56 -15.13 -1.50
C ILE A 17 -9.26 -14.17 -2.45
N SER A 18 -9.10 -14.42 -3.76
CA SER A 18 -9.76 -13.69 -4.83
C SER A 18 -11.11 -14.33 -5.13
N VAL A 19 -12.19 -13.53 -5.10
CA VAL A 19 -13.52 -13.95 -5.54
C VAL A 19 -13.81 -13.30 -6.90
N LYS A 20 -14.12 -14.10 -7.92
CA LYS A 20 -14.51 -13.64 -9.26
C LYS A 20 -13.55 -12.60 -9.88
N GLY A 21 -12.25 -12.73 -9.61
CA GLY A 21 -11.22 -11.84 -10.15
C GLY A 21 -11.04 -10.52 -9.40
N ASP A 22 -11.63 -10.35 -8.21
CA ASP A 22 -11.33 -9.22 -7.35
C ASP A 22 -9.83 -9.14 -7.04
N SER A 23 -9.32 -7.92 -6.85
CA SER A 23 -7.91 -7.71 -6.53
C SER A 23 -7.75 -7.16 -5.14
N CYS A 24 -6.81 -7.69 -4.36
CA CYS A 24 -6.31 -6.99 -3.19
C CYS A 24 -5.32 -5.91 -3.60
N ALA A 25 -5.14 -4.92 -2.72
CA ALA A 25 -4.05 -3.97 -2.84
C ALA A 25 -3.39 -3.66 -1.48
N ILE A 26 -2.08 -3.43 -1.53
CA ILE A 26 -1.29 -2.93 -0.41
C ILE A 26 -0.53 -1.69 -0.88
N TYR A 27 -0.69 -0.59 -0.17
CA TYR A 27 -0.01 0.66 -0.48
C TYR A 27 0.82 1.12 0.71
N VAL A 28 2.01 1.65 0.43
CA VAL A 28 2.80 2.42 1.38
C VAL A 28 3.00 3.80 0.78
N LEU A 29 2.57 4.83 1.50
CA LEU A 29 2.68 6.22 1.07
C LEU A 29 3.53 6.97 2.09
N LEU A 30 4.59 7.62 1.61
CA LEU A 30 5.47 8.46 2.38
C LEU A 30 5.27 9.90 1.96
N PHE A 31 5.15 10.78 2.94
CA PHE A 31 4.75 12.15 2.72
C PHE A 31 5.76 13.13 3.28
N LYS A 32 5.75 14.33 2.71
CA LYS A 32 6.39 15.52 3.25
C LYS A 32 5.38 16.67 3.23
N TYR A 33 5.25 17.36 4.34
CA TYR A 33 4.49 18.60 4.41
C TYR A 33 5.27 19.70 3.70
N ASN A 34 4.61 20.32 2.74
CA ASN A 34 5.12 21.44 1.99
C ASN A 34 4.59 22.73 2.62
N THR A 35 5.49 23.51 3.21
CA THR A 35 5.14 24.74 3.92
C THR A 35 4.71 25.88 3.00
N VAL A 36 5.09 25.81 1.71
CA VAL A 36 4.72 26.82 0.70
C VAL A 36 3.29 26.61 0.23
N THR A 37 2.96 25.39 -0.21
CA THR A 37 1.60 25.05 -0.67
C THR A 37 0.65 24.72 0.47
N LYS A 38 1.18 24.54 1.68
CA LYS A 38 0.46 24.07 2.88
C LYS A 38 -0.19 22.70 2.69
N THR A 39 0.35 21.86 1.81
CA THR A 39 -0.16 20.53 1.49
C THR A 39 0.74 19.40 1.97
N LYS A 40 0.17 18.20 2.08
CA LYS A 40 0.91 16.97 2.30
C LYS A 40 1.23 16.32 0.96
N ASP A 41 2.48 16.40 0.54
CA ASP A 41 2.91 15.90 -0.76
C ASP A 41 3.36 14.44 -0.63
N THR A 42 2.91 13.58 -1.55
CA THR A 42 3.38 12.18 -1.60
C THR A 42 4.74 12.14 -2.29
N ILE A 43 5.78 11.85 -1.53
CA ILE A 43 7.17 11.84 -2.01
C ILE A 43 7.74 10.43 -2.21
N GLY A 44 7.11 9.41 -1.62
CA GLY A 44 7.48 8.00 -1.80
C GLY A 44 6.25 7.11 -1.87
N ARG A 45 6.31 6.06 -2.69
CA ARG A 45 5.20 5.10 -2.85
C ARG A 45 5.72 3.68 -3.08
N GLY A 46 5.19 2.75 -2.29
CA GLY A 46 5.16 1.32 -2.58
C GLY A 46 3.76 0.90 -2.96
N ASN A 47 3.62 -0.02 -3.93
CA ASN A 47 2.34 -0.52 -4.39
C ASN A 47 2.42 -2.01 -4.71
N PHE A 48 1.46 -2.77 -4.22
CA PHE A 48 1.18 -4.14 -4.62
C PHE A 48 -0.30 -4.27 -4.98
N LEU A 49 -0.58 -4.92 -6.10
CA LEU A 49 -1.93 -5.22 -6.59
C LEU A 49 -1.93 -6.66 -7.11
N SER A 50 -2.87 -7.48 -6.65
CA SER A 50 -2.99 -8.86 -7.14
C SER A 50 -4.41 -9.35 -7.08
N ASN A 51 -4.85 -10.01 -8.15
CA ASN A 51 -6.09 -10.77 -8.23
C ASN A 51 -5.89 -12.28 -8.06
N THR A 52 -4.67 -12.71 -7.73
CA THR A 52 -4.30 -14.13 -7.64
C THR A 52 -4.42 -14.60 -6.20
N SER A 53 -5.17 -15.68 -5.98
CA SER A 53 -5.29 -16.29 -4.65
C SER A 53 -3.96 -16.89 -4.20
N VAL A 54 -3.63 -16.68 -2.93
CA VAL A 54 -2.44 -17.18 -2.25
C VAL A 54 -2.88 -17.83 -0.94
N ALA A 55 -2.88 -19.17 -0.92
CA ALA A 55 -3.49 -19.96 0.15
C ALA A 55 -2.62 -20.08 1.41
N VAL A 56 -1.30 -19.89 1.29
CA VAL A 56 -0.32 -19.97 2.39
C VAL A 56 0.40 -18.64 2.57
N TYR A 57 0.78 -18.31 3.80
CA TYR A 57 1.49 -17.06 4.06
C TYR A 57 2.76 -16.99 3.22
N THR A 58 2.78 -16.03 2.30
CA THR A 58 3.88 -15.86 1.34
C THR A 58 4.57 -14.54 1.63
N PRO A 59 5.91 -14.50 1.69
CA PRO A 59 6.64 -13.25 1.86
C PRO A 59 6.45 -12.36 0.63
N LEU A 60 6.26 -11.07 0.87
CA LEU A 60 6.13 -10.03 -0.13
C LEU A 60 7.02 -8.84 0.25
N THR A 61 7.85 -8.43 -0.70
CA THR A 61 8.67 -7.22 -0.60
C THR A 61 8.14 -6.19 -1.59
N ILE A 62 7.64 -5.07 -1.07
CA ILE A 62 7.12 -3.95 -1.88
C ILE A 62 8.19 -2.86 -1.93
N PRO A 63 8.90 -2.65 -3.06
CA PRO A 63 9.87 -1.58 -3.17
C PRO A 63 9.21 -0.21 -3.11
N ILE A 64 9.91 0.78 -2.54
CA ILE A 64 9.46 2.17 -2.47
C ILE A 64 10.14 2.98 -3.57
N THR A 65 9.33 3.59 -4.44
CA THR A 65 9.81 4.55 -5.44
C THR A 65 9.61 5.97 -4.93
N TYR A 66 10.69 6.76 -4.90
CA TYR A 66 10.65 8.17 -4.50
C TYR A 66 10.61 9.12 -5.69
N LYS A 67 9.89 10.23 -5.54
CA LYS A 67 9.84 11.34 -6.51
C LYS A 67 10.75 12.50 -6.13
N SER A 68 11.32 12.49 -4.92
CA SER A 68 12.23 13.53 -4.43
C SER A 68 13.23 12.99 -3.39
N ALA A 69 14.27 13.78 -3.14
CA ALA A 69 15.29 13.50 -2.12
C ALA A 69 14.83 13.90 -0.69
N ALA A 70 13.69 14.56 -0.53
CA ALA A 70 13.23 15.07 0.76
C ALA A 70 12.96 13.96 1.77
N ILE A 71 13.39 14.12 3.02
CA ILE A 71 13.11 13.13 4.08
C ILE A 71 11.61 13.20 4.46
N PRO A 72 10.88 12.06 4.44
CA PRO A 72 9.49 12.00 4.90
C PRO A 72 9.31 12.56 6.31
N ASP A 73 8.12 13.07 6.59
CA ASP A 73 7.69 13.38 7.96
C ASP A 73 6.55 12.48 8.43
N SER A 74 5.91 11.77 7.50
CA SER A 74 4.80 10.91 7.80
C SER A 74 4.64 9.77 6.79
N ILE A 75 4.04 8.69 7.27
CA ILE A 75 3.77 7.48 6.51
C ILE A 75 2.31 7.04 6.70
N THR A 76 1.74 6.43 5.67
CA THR A 76 0.47 5.72 5.70
C THR A 76 0.64 4.37 4.99
N MET A 77 0.11 3.32 5.60
CA MET A 77 0.02 1.99 4.99
C MET A 77 -1.46 1.63 4.84
N VAL A 78 -1.84 1.09 3.69
CA VAL A 78 -3.22 0.71 3.37
C VAL A 78 -3.23 -0.73 2.93
N PHE A 79 -4.14 -1.51 3.50
CA PHE A 79 -4.41 -2.89 3.13
C PHE A 79 -5.89 -2.99 2.76
N THR A 80 -6.20 -3.48 1.57
CA THR A 80 -7.59 -3.69 1.14
C THR A 80 -7.75 -5.03 0.44
N SER A 81 -8.81 -5.74 0.75
CA SER A 81 -9.20 -6.99 0.07
C SER A 81 -9.87 -6.74 -1.29
N SER A 82 -10.28 -5.50 -1.57
CA SER A 82 -10.83 -5.08 -2.86
C SER A 82 -10.22 -3.74 -3.26
N ALA A 83 -9.43 -3.72 -4.34
CA ALA A 83 -8.65 -2.56 -4.78
C ALA A 83 -9.54 -1.38 -5.19
N ALA A 84 -10.75 -1.67 -5.69
CA ALA A 84 -11.76 -0.67 -6.02
C ALA A 84 -12.86 -0.55 -4.95
N GLY A 85 -12.65 -1.13 -3.75
CA GLY A 85 -13.65 -1.18 -2.68
C GLY A 85 -14.13 0.20 -2.21
N ALA A 86 -13.26 1.21 -2.26
CA ALA A 86 -13.62 2.61 -1.98
C ALA A 86 -14.66 3.20 -2.96
N LYS A 87 -14.85 2.57 -4.12
CA LYS A 87 -15.90 2.91 -5.11
C LYS A 87 -17.08 1.93 -5.04
N PHE A 88 -17.20 1.18 -3.95
CA PHE A 88 -18.16 0.08 -3.78
C PHE A 88 -18.06 -0.98 -4.88
N LYS A 89 -16.86 -1.21 -5.42
CA LYS A 89 -16.58 -2.21 -6.46
C LYS A 89 -15.63 -3.27 -5.91
N GLY A 90 -16.14 -4.49 -5.78
CA GLY A 90 -15.42 -5.67 -5.28
C GLY A 90 -16.38 -6.84 -5.18
N TYR A 91 -15.91 -7.98 -4.70
CA TYR A 91 -16.73 -9.16 -4.49
C TYR A 91 -16.75 -9.56 -3.02
N VAL A 92 -17.96 -9.78 -2.48
CA VAL A 92 -18.13 -10.28 -1.11
C VAL A 92 -17.38 -11.61 -0.97
N GLY A 93 -16.63 -11.75 0.11
CA GLY A 93 -15.79 -12.92 0.39
C GLY A 93 -14.33 -12.77 -0.01
N SER A 94 -13.97 -11.75 -0.81
CA SER A 94 -12.56 -11.41 -1.03
C SER A 94 -11.90 -11.06 0.30
N SER A 95 -10.78 -11.69 0.61
CA SER A 95 -10.13 -11.57 1.91
C SER A 95 -8.61 -11.46 1.78
N LEU A 96 -8.05 -10.39 2.35
CA LEU A 96 -6.61 -10.17 2.48
C LEU A 96 -6.23 -10.35 3.95
N THR A 97 -5.33 -11.29 4.22
CA THR A 97 -4.75 -11.51 5.55
C THR A 97 -3.26 -11.19 5.52
N ARG A 98 -2.75 -10.55 6.57
CA ARG A 98 -1.37 -10.07 6.72
C ARG A 98 -0.82 -10.46 8.09
#